data_AF-A0A382P0W6-F1
#
_entry.id   AF-A0A382P0W6-F1
#
_cell.length_a   1.000
_cell.length_b   1.000
_cell.length_c   1.000
_cell.angle_alpha   90.00
_cell.angle_beta   90.00
_cell.angle_gamma   90.00
#
_symmetry.space_group_name_H-M   'P 1'
#
loop_
_entity.id
_entity.type
_entity.pdbx_description
1 polymer ?
#
loop_
_entity_poly.entity_id
_entity_poly.type
_entity_poly.pdbx_seq_one_letter_code
_entity_poly.pdbx_strand_id
1 'polypeptide(L)'
;MEEKKEIFLGQKESVARYNLDTQTVTWSTQVKGTPSLISIYKDHLIVQGLNKWGTKYIQHCLEASSGKLLWFSEEFKGIVVPHFIDDDMFFLDQKRQICKVSLTRGQVYFREKFAGAFRKYSYLLAISGEDVYLISKRNTLLVDKADGSTSEIKEMNSFSKQDITAACGSNLDQISNISSHVAAAAQASAYVAPVNGGGGDGS
;
A
#
# COMPACT_ATOMS: atom_id res chain seq x y z
N MET A 1 0.77 22.71 21.22
CA MET A 1 0.10 21.42 21.51
C MET A 1 1.21 20.41 21.71
N GLU A 2 1.22 19.70 22.83
CA GLU A 2 2.24 18.68 23.10
C GLU A 2 2.00 17.50 22.14
N GLU A 3 3.07 17.04 21.49
CA GLU A 3 3.00 15.92 20.55
C GLU A 3 2.77 14.63 21.35
N LYS A 4 1.65 13.95 21.10
CA LYS A 4 1.33 12.69 21.79
C LYS A 4 2.17 11.57 21.21
N LYS A 5 2.88 10.82 22.06
CA LYS A 5 3.64 9.64 21.62
C LYS A 5 2.68 8.48 21.42
N GLU A 6 2.23 8.29 20.18
CA GLU A 6 1.25 7.24 19.85
C GLU A 6 1.77 6.31 18.77
N ILE A 7 1.34 5.05 18.83
CA ILE A 7 1.71 4.01 17.86
C ILE A 7 0.51 3.14 17.52
N PHE A 8 0.48 2.63 16.27
CA PHE A 8 -0.45 1.59 15.85
C PHE A 8 0.26 0.24 15.85
N LEU A 9 -0.33 -0.74 16.53
CA LEU A 9 0.20 -2.09 16.61
C LEU A 9 -0.84 -3.07 16.06
N GLY A 10 -0.38 -3.98 15.20
CA GLY A 10 -1.17 -5.09 14.68
C GLY A 10 -0.74 -6.40 15.31
N GLN A 11 -1.72 -7.24 15.64
CA GLN A 11 -1.53 -8.61 16.09
C GLN A 11 -2.59 -9.51 15.45
N LYS A 12 -2.51 -10.82 15.66
CA LYS A 12 -3.51 -11.76 15.14
C LYS A 12 -4.92 -11.27 15.50
N GLU A 13 -5.72 -11.03 14.46
CA GLU A 13 -7.11 -10.60 14.47
C GLU A 13 -7.40 -9.25 15.15
N SER A 14 -6.39 -8.39 15.37
CA SER A 14 -6.60 -7.08 16.01
C SER A 14 -5.59 -6.02 15.55
N VAL A 15 -6.04 -4.76 15.51
CA VAL A 15 -5.20 -3.57 15.40
C VAL A 15 -5.62 -2.59 16.48
N ALA A 16 -4.66 -1.94 17.13
CA ALA A 16 -4.92 -0.98 18.20
C ALA A 16 -3.99 0.23 18.12
N ARG A 17 -4.49 1.36 18.63
CA ARG A 17 -3.71 2.58 18.86
C ARG A 17 -3.34 2.64 20.34
N TYR A 18 -2.08 2.90 20.63
CA TYR A 18 -1.54 2.98 21.99
C TYR A 18 -0.98 4.36 22.25
N ASN A 19 -1.23 4.88 23.44
CA ASN A 19 -0.49 6.02 23.99
C ASN A 19 0.70 5.49 24.80
N LEU A 20 1.91 5.87 24.40
CA LEU A 20 3.15 5.39 25.00
C LEU A 20 3.50 6.12 26.30
N ASP A 21 3.02 7.34 26.50
CA ASP A 21 3.24 8.08 27.74
C ASP A 21 2.38 7.51 28.88
N THR A 22 1.12 7.17 28.60
CA THR A 22 0.21 6.57 29.59
C THR A 22 0.25 5.04 29.61
N GLN A 23 0.85 4.41 28.60
CA GLN A 23 0.88 2.96 28.39
C GLN A 23 -0.52 2.32 28.30
N THR A 24 -1.48 3.06 27.74
CA THR A 24 -2.87 2.62 27.60
C THR A 24 -3.27 2.49 26.15
N VAL A 25 -4.19 1.56 25.88
CA VAL A 25 -4.88 1.46 24.59
C VAL A 25 -5.82 2.67 24.44
N THR A 26 -5.64 3.44 23.37
CA THR A 26 -6.57 4.52 22.99
C THR A 26 -7.83 3.92 22.35
N TRP A 27 -7.65 2.95 21.45
CA TRP A 27 -8.73 2.14 20.87
C TRP A 27 -8.16 0.82 20.35
N SER A 28 -9.03 -0.19 20.22
CA SER A 28 -8.71 -1.48 19.59
C SER A 28 -9.87 -1.94 18.71
N THR A 29 -9.53 -2.50 17.56
CA THR A 29 -10.47 -2.97 16.55
C THR A 29 -10.13 -4.38 16.14
N GLN A 30 -11.16 -5.24 16.07
CA GLN A 30 -11.01 -6.58 15.51
C GLN A 30 -10.86 -6.48 13.99
N VAL A 31 -9.83 -7.14 13.46
CA VAL A 31 -9.60 -7.26 12.01
C VAL A 31 -9.58 -8.73 11.63
N LYS A 32 -9.74 -9.03 10.35
CA LYS A 32 -9.66 -10.41 9.87
C LYS A 32 -8.21 -10.77 9.61
N GLY A 33 -7.71 -11.86 10.18
CA GLY A 33 -6.36 -12.36 9.90
C GLY A 33 -5.25 -11.65 10.68
N THR A 34 -4.01 -11.71 10.18
CA THR A 34 -2.82 -11.19 10.85
C THR A 34 -2.24 -10.02 10.07
N PRO A 35 -2.33 -8.78 10.60
CA PRO A 35 -1.62 -7.62 10.06
C PRO A 35 -0.12 -7.89 9.97
N SER A 36 0.50 -7.53 8.85
CA SER A 36 1.95 -7.54 8.66
C SER A 36 2.50 -6.19 8.17
N LEU A 37 1.63 -5.30 7.72
CA LEU A 37 1.99 -3.96 7.27
C LEU A 37 0.89 -2.98 7.65
N ILE A 38 1.28 -1.87 8.27
CA ILE A 38 0.40 -0.76 8.63
C ILE A 38 0.99 0.50 8.01
N SER A 39 0.13 1.30 7.40
CA SER A 39 0.47 2.62 6.86
C SER A 39 -0.64 3.60 7.19
N ILE A 40 -0.30 4.87 7.33
CA ILE A 40 -1.24 5.94 7.61
C ILE A 40 -1.16 6.99 6.52
N TYR A 41 -2.33 7.47 6.10
CA TYR A 41 -2.47 8.59 5.18
C TYR A 41 -3.66 9.43 5.62
N LYS A 42 -3.41 10.68 6.02
CA LYS A 42 -4.40 11.52 6.73
C LYS A 42 -4.99 10.73 7.91
N ASP A 43 -6.32 10.63 8.01
CA ASP A 43 -7.01 9.83 9.04
C ASP A 43 -7.34 8.39 8.58
N HIS A 44 -6.71 7.90 7.51
CA HIS A 44 -6.91 6.52 7.02
C HIS A 44 -5.74 5.64 7.46
N LEU A 45 -6.03 4.63 8.28
CA LEU A 45 -5.10 3.57 8.67
C LEU A 45 -5.30 2.36 7.77
N ILE A 46 -4.35 2.09 6.89
CA ILE A 46 -4.38 0.98 5.94
C ILE A 46 -3.58 -0.17 6.51
N VAL A 47 -4.24 -1.31 6.65
CA VAL A 47 -3.71 -2.52 7.28
C VAL A 47 -3.73 -3.65 6.27
N GLN A 48 -2.55 -4.18 5.96
CA GLN A 48 -2.37 -5.31 5.05
C GLN A 48 -1.79 -6.51 5.79
N GLY A 49 -2.06 -7.70 5.27
CA GLY A 49 -1.57 -8.94 5.88
C GLY A 49 -2.10 -10.18 5.18
N LEU A 50 -2.23 -11.26 5.95
CA LEU A 50 -2.86 -12.50 5.48
C LEU A 50 -4.10 -12.82 6.33
N ASN A 51 -5.09 -13.47 5.72
CA ASN A 51 -6.25 -13.97 6.46
C ASN A 51 -5.83 -15.01 7.52
N LYS A 52 -6.77 -15.43 8.38
CA LYS A 52 -6.46 -16.34 9.51
C LYS A 52 -5.83 -17.68 9.10
N TRP A 53 -5.97 -18.06 7.82
CA TRP A 53 -5.47 -19.31 7.25
C TRP A 53 -4.14 -19.15 6.50
N GLY A 54 -3.63 -17.91 6.36
CA GLY A 54 -2.42 -17.64 5.57
C GLY A 54 -2.61 -17.79 4.05
N THR A 55 -3.84 -17.93 3.55
CA THR A 55 -4.11 -18.31 2.14
C THR A 55 -4.48 -17.13 1.24
N LYS A 56 -4.93 -16.02 1.82
CA LYS A 56 -5.31 -14.83 1.06
C LYS A 56 -4.73 -13.59 1.70
N TYR A 57 -4.37 -12.63 0.84
CA TYR A 57 -4.05 -11.29 1.27
C TYR A 57 -5.32 -10.56 1.70
N ILE A 58 -5.17 -9.76 2.75
CA ILE A 58 -6.23 -8.93 3.32
C ILE A 58 -5.82 -7.47 3.23
N GLN A 59 -6.82 -6.61 3.11
CA GLN A 59 -6.66 -5.18 3.27
C GLN A 59 -7.83 -4.65 4.09
N HIS A 60 -7.52 -3.88 5.12
CA HIS A 60 -8.50 -3.11 5.88
C HIS A 60 -8.14 -1.63 5.77
N CYS A 61 -9.15 -0.79 5.81
CA CYS A 61 -8.98 0.63 6.09
C CYS A 61 -9.82 1.00 7.30
N LEU A 62 -9.18 1.65 8.27
CA LEU A 62 -9.81 2.12 9.50
C LEU A 62 -9.62 3.64 9.59
N GLU A 63 -10.54 4.32 10.27
CA GLU A 63 -10.28 5.68 10.76
C GLU A 63 -9.16 5.61 11.82
N ALA A 64 -8.06 6.34 11.63
CA ALA A 64 -6.91 6.31 12.54
C ALA A 64 -7.24 6.96 13.90
N SER A 65 -8.14 7.94 13.90
CA SER A 65 -8.66 8.62 15.07
C SER A 65 -9.48 7.71 15.98
N SER A 66 -10.39 6.90 15.41
CA SER A 66 -11.42 6.17 16.17
C SER A 66 -11.24 4.65 16.16
N GLY A 67 -10.47 4.11 15.23
CA GLY A 67 -10.38 2.67 14.97
C GLY A 67 -11.58 2.11 14.21
N LYS A 68 -12.54 2.94 13.79
CA LYS A 68 -13.71 2.47 13.05
C LYS A 68 -13.30 1.85 11.71
N LEU A 69 -13.72 0.61 11.47
CA LEU A 69 -13.52 -0.06 10.18
C LEU A 69 -14.35 0.63 9.10
N LEU A 70 -13.69 1.15 8.08
CA LEU A 70 -14.34 1.75 6.90
C LEU A 70 -14.66 0.66 5.87
N TRP A 71 -13.68 -0.19 5.55
CA TRP A 71 -13.87 -1.29 4.63
C TRP A 71 -12.81 -2.39 4.80
N PHE A 72 -13.12 -3.55 4.23
CA PHE A 72 -12.27 -4.74 4.18
C PHE A 72 -12.35 -5.38 2.81
N SER A 73 -11.22 -5.88 2.29
CA SER A 73 -11.16 -6.62 1.03
C SER A 73 -10.16 -7.78 1.08
N GLU A 74 -10.50 -8.88 0.40
CA GLU A 74 -9.59 -9.98 0.04
C GLU A 74 -9.35 -10.04 -1.48
N GLU A 75 -9.82 -9.04 -2.24
CA GLU A 75 -9.80 -9.12 -3.70
C GLU A 75 -8.40 -8.89 -4.29
N PHE A 76 -7.54 -8.17 -3.55
CA PHE A 76 -6.20 -7.84 -3.96
C PHE A 76 -5.28 -9.01 -3.65
N LYS A 77 -4.69 -9.60 -4.68
CA LYS A 77 -3.95 -10.87 -4.57
C LYS A 77 -2.54 -10.74 -3.99
N GLY A 78 -2.19 -9.62 -3.37
CA GLY A 78 -0.87 -9.34 -2.81
C GLY A 78 -0.87 -8.12 -1.89
N ILE A 79 0.24 -7.90 -1.19
CA ILE A 79 0.53 -6.60 -0.57
C ILE A 79 0.66 -5.57 -1.70
N VAL A 80 -0.07 -4.46 -1.58
CA VAL A 80 -0.01 -3.35 -2.53
C VAL A 80 0.95 -2.29 -2.02
N VAL A 81 1.54 -1.58 -2.96
CA VAL A 81 2.33 -0.37 -2.72
C VAL A 81 1.42 0.82 -3.06
N PRO A 82 0.77 1.43 -2.07
CA PRO A 82 -0.21 2.47 -2.33
C PRO A 82 0.46 3.83 -2.51
N HIS A 83 -0.07 4.61 -3.43
CA HIS A 83 0.22 6.01 -3.63
C HIS A 83 -1.10 6.79 -3.51
N PHE A 84 -1.09 7.94 -2.84
CA PHE A 84 -2.32 8.60 -2.44
C PHE A 84 -2.49 9.97 -3.10
N ILE A 85 -3.71 10.25 -3.55
CA ILE A 85 -4.18 11.59 -3.95
C ILE A 85 -5.55 11.76 -3.32
N ASP A 86 -5.76 12.83 -2.56
CA ASP A 86 -7.03 13.14 -1.91
C ASP A 86 -7.60 12.00 -1.07
N ASP A 87 -8.70 11.37 -1.49
CA ASP A 87 -9.32 10.22 -0.82
C ASP A 87 -9.22 8.95 -1.67
N ASP A 88 -8.24 8.91 -2.58
CA ASP A 88 -8.00 7.82 -3.51
C ASP A 88 -6.61 7.21 -3.34
N MET A 89 -6.56 5.89 -3.52
CA MET A 89 -5.36 5.07 -3.51
C MET A 89 -5.10 4.51 -4.91
N PHE A 90 -3.89 4.78 -5.42
CA PHE A 90 -3.36 4.25 -6.66
C PHE A 90 -2.28 3.22 -6.41
N PHE A 91 -2.29 2.10 -7.13
CA PHE A 91 -1.25 1.08 -7.04
C PHE A 91 -1.20 0.20 -8.29
N LEU A 92 -0.09 -0.51 -8.46
CA LEU A 92 0.02 -1.59 -9.45
C LEU A 92 -0.37 -2.92 -8.81
N ASP A 93 -1.33 -3.63 -9.41
CA ASP A 93 -1.68 -4.97 -8.95
C ASP A 93 -0.68 -6.04 -9.44
N GLN A 94 -0.89 -7.30 -9.04
CA GLN A 94 -0.02 -8.41 -9.46
C GLN A 94 -0.05 -8.68 -10.98
N LYS A 95 -1.08 -8.21 -11.69
CA LYS A 95 -1.15 -8.28 -13.14
C LYS A 95 -0.52 -7.05 -13.80
N ARG A 96 0.09 -6.16 -13.02
CA ARG A 96 0.65 -4.87 -13.45
C ARG A 96 -0.40 -3.97 -14.11
N GLN A 97 -1.62 -3.99 -13.59
CA GLN A 97 -2.67 -3.05 -13.97
C GLN A 97 -2.63 -1.86 -13.00
N ILE A 98 -2.86 -0.65 -13.52
CA ILE A 98 -3.03 0.52 -12.66
C ILE A 98 -4.42 0.46 -12.04
N CYS A 99 -4.47 0.49 -10.71
CA CYS A 99 -5.69 0.44 -9.94
C CYS A 99 -5.93 1.78 -9.27
N LYS A 100 -7.20 2.18 -9.18
CA LYS A 100 -7.66 3.28 -8.34
C LYS A 100 -8.76 2.79 -7.40
N VAL A 101 -8.61 3.04 -6.11
CA VAL A 101 -9.52 2.58 -5.06
C VAL A 101 -9.84 3.72 -4.11
N SER A 102 -11.11 3.88 -3.77
CA SER A 102 -11.56 4.84 -2.75
C SER A 102 -11.05 4.45 -1.36
N LEU A 103 -10.38 5.38 -0.67
CA LEU A 103 -9.97 5.20 0.73
C LEU A 103 -11.17 5.18 1.69
N THR A 104 -12.27 5.83 1.34
CA THR A 104 -13.46 5.90 2.21
C THR A 104 -14.37 4.69 2.07
N ARG A 105 -14.48 4.11 0.87
CA ARG A 105 -15.44 3.04 0.57
C ARG A 105 -14.83 1.69 0.22
N GLY A 106 -13.52 1.65 -0.09
CA GLY A 106 -12.88 0.46 -0.64
C GLY A 106 -13.38 0.11 -2.04
N GLN A 107 -14.10 1.04 -2.69
CA GLN A 107 -14.63 0.85 -4.03
C GLN A 107 -13.48 0.92 -5.05
N VAL A 108 -13.34 -0.12 -5.86
CA VAL A 108 -12.46 -0.11 -7.03
C VAL A 108 -13.12 0.69 -8.14
N TYR A 109 -12.51 1.81 -8.53
CA TYR A 109 -12.98 2.62 -9.65
C TYR A 109 -12.57 2.01 -10.98
N PHE A 110 -11.30 1.59 -11.12
CA PHE A 110 -10.81 0.91 -12.32
C PHE A 110 -9.62 0.00 -12.03
N ARG A 111 -9.35 -0.88 -13.00
CA ARG A 111 -8.13 -1.72 -13.12
C ARG A 111 -7.68 -1.74 -14.57
N GLU A 112 -6.89 -0.76 -14.96
CA GLU A 112 -6.59 -0.54 -16.38
C GLU A 112 -5.23 -1.12 -16.77
N LYS A 113 -5.18 -1.70 -17.97
CA LYS A 113 -3.91 -2.20 -18.53
C LYS A 113 -3.23 -1.06 -19.26
N PHE A 114 -1.93 -0.95 -19.08
CA PHE A 114 -1.12 0.07 -19.77
C PHE A 114 0.03 -0.56 -20.54
N ALA A 115 0.61 0.21 -21.47
CA ALA A 115 1.79 -0.13 -22.27
C ALA A 115 1.69 -1.36 -23.21
N GLY A 116 0.48 -1.88 -23.46
CA GLY A 116 0.27 -3.07 -24.29
C GLY A 116 0.87 -4.34 -23.67
N ALA A 117 0.51 -5.51 -24.18
CA ALA A 117 0.85 -6.83 -23.60
C ALA A 117 2.35 -7.18 -23.51
N PHE A 118 3.27 -6.26 -23.79
CA PHE A 118 4.71 -6.49 -23.78
C PHE A 118 5.28 -6.27 -22.39
N ARG A 119 5.30 -7.36 -21.60
CA ARG A 119 5.92 -7.52 -20.26
C ARG A 119 7.43 -7.22 -20.18
N LYS A 120 8.03 -6.54 -21.16
CA LYS A 120 9.48 -6.42 -21.30
C LYS A 120 10.10 -5.40 -20.33
N TYR A 121 9.30 -4.54 -19.70
CA TYR A 121 9.79 -3.45 -18.85
C TYR A 121 9.05 -3.37 -17.51
N SER A 122 9.78 -2.97 -16.47
CA SER A 122 9.22 -2.66 -15.16
C SER A 122 8.91 -1.17 -15.09
N TYR A 123 7.63 -0.86 -14.97
CA TYR A 123 7.16 0.50 -14.68
C TYR A 123 7.09 0.68 -13.18
N LEU A 124 7.49 1.86 -12.73
CA LEU A 124 7.31 2.34 -11.37
C LEU A 124 6.15 3.33 -11.36
N LEU A 125 5.32 3.25 -10.34
CA LEU A 125 4.28 4.23 -10.08
C LEU A 125 4.88 5.39 -9.28
N ALA A 126 4.61 6.61 -9.70
CA ALA A 126 4.98 7.82 -8.96
C ALA A 126 3.84 8.83 -9.04
N ILE A 127 3.68 9.61 -7.97
CA ILE A 127 2.77 10.77 -7.96
C ILE A 127 3.61 12.02 -7.79
N SER A 128 3.39 13.01 -8.65
CA SER A 128 4.00 14.33 -8.53
C SER A 128 2.95 15.40 -8.78
N GLY A 129 2.75 16.31 -7.82
CA GLY A 129 1.57 17.18 -7.84
C GLY A 129 0.30 16.35 -7.74
N GLU A 130 -0.67 16.58 -8.63
CA GLU A 130 -1.90 15.78 -8.70
C GLU A 130 -1.88 14.72 -9.82
N ASP A 131 -0.73 14.52 -10.44
CA ASP A 131 -0.58 13.64 -11.59
C ASP A 131 -0.01 12.28 -11.20
N VAL A 132 -0.51 11.24 -11.86
CA VAL A 132 -0.12 9.85 -11.67
C VAL A 132 0.72 9.41 -12.86
N TYR A 133 1.97 9.02 -12.60
CA TYR A 133 2.95 8.64 -13.61
C TYR A 133 3.29 7.16 -13.53
N LEU A 134 3.43 6.53 -14.69
CA LEU A 134 4.06 5.23 -14.84
C LEU A 134 5.38 5.43 -15.58
N ILE A 135 6.49 5.26 -14.86
CA ILE A 135 7.82 5.61 -15.33
C ILE A 135 8.61 4.34 -15.60
N SER A 136 9.18 4.23 -16.79
CA SER A 136 10.16 3.20 -17.14
C SER A 136 11.39 3.83 -17.81
N LYS A 137 12.43 3.03 -18.06
CA LYS A 137 13.58 3.48 -18.85
C LYS A 137 13.19 3.98 -20.25
N ARG A 138 12.20 3.34 -20.89
CA ARG A 138 11.89 3.59 -22.30
C ARG A 138 11.04 4.84 -22.46
N ASN A 139 9.97 4.92 -21.69
CA ASN A 139 8.99 5.98 -21.76
C ASN A 139 8.31 6.19 -20.42
N THR A 140 7.63 7.33 -20.34
CA THR A 140 6.78 7.69 -19.22
C THR A 140 5.35 7.85 -19.71
N LEU A 141 4.41 7.32 -18.95
CA LEU A 141 2.99 7.45 -19.21
C LEU A 141 2.35 8.32 -18.13
N LEU A 142 1.48 9.23 -18.55
CA LEU A 142 0.54 9.92 -17.69
C LEU A 142 -0.75 9.11 -17.62
N VAL A 143 -1.25 8.85 -16.42
CA VAL A 143 -2.50 8.12 -16.17
C VAL A 143 -3.64 9.12 -16.01
N ASP A 144 -4.74 8.90 -16.74
CA ASP A 144 -6.00 9.60 -16.51
C ASP A 144 -6.66 9.09 -15.21
N LYS A 145 -6.95 10.00 -14.28
CA LYS A 145 -7.47 9.67 -12.95
C LYS A 145 -8.95 9.24 -12.94
N ALA A 146 -9.68 9.44 -14.04
CA ALA A 146 -11.09 9.08 -14.15
C ALA A 146 -11.27 7.63 -14.61
N ASP A 147 -10.48 7.18 -15.59
CA ASP A 147 -10.66 5.86 -16.21
C ASP A 147 -9.40 4.97 -16.23
N GLY A 148 -8.23 5.50 -15.87
CA GLY A 148 -6.97 4.76 -15.85
C GLY A 148 -6.29 4.63 -17.21
N SER A 149 -6.86 5.23 -18.27
CA SER A 149 -6.23 5.29 -19.58
C SER A 149 -4.89 6.01 -19.50
N THR A 150 -4.00 5.74 -20.46
CA THR A 150 -2.64 6.27 -20.42
C THR A 150 -2.25 6.99 -21.69
N SER A 151 -1.53 8.10 -21.54
CA SER A 151 -0.92 8.85 -22.63
C SER A 151 0.59 8.93 -22.45
N GLU A 152 1.35 8.80 -23.53
CA GLU A 152 2.81 8.83 -23.48
C GLU A 152 3.32 10.29 -23.46
N ILE A 153 4.24 10.59 -22.55
CA ILE A 153 4.95 11.88 -22.48
C ILE A 153 6.23 11.75 -23.30
N LYS A 154 6.16 12.13 -24.58
CA LYS A 154 7.23 11.91 -25.57
C LYS A 154 8.54 12.57 -25.19
N GLU A 155 8.49 13.72 -24.52
CA GLU A 155 9.64 14.52 -24.08
C GLU A 155 10.47 13.78 -23.01
N MET A 156 9.87 12.81 -22.31
CA MET A 156 10.52 12.00 -21.29
C MET A 156 10.83 10.58 -21.79
N ASN A 157 10.85 10.36 -23.09
CA ASN A 157 11.28 9.08 -23.65
C ASN A 157 12.80 8.94 -23.57
N SER A 158 13.26 7.87 -22.95
CA SER A 158 14.70 7.56 -22.79
C SER A 158 15.51 8.66 -22.09
N PHE A 159 14.87 9.45 -21.21
CA PHE A 159 15.56 10.50 -20.45
C PHE A 159 16.64 9.92 -19.51
N SER A 160 16.44 8.68 -19.05
CA SER A 160 17.46 7.90 -18.34
C SER A 160 18.14 6.92 -19.29
N LYS A 161 19.49 6.89 -19.25
CA LYS A 161 20.29 5.90 -19.98
C LYS A 161 20.27 4.52 -19.30
N GLN A 162 20.02 4.48 -17.99
CA GLN A 162 20.00 3.26 -17.17
C GLN A 162 18.58 2.89 -16.74
N ASP A 163 18.39 1.67 -16.26
CA ASP A 163 17.11 1.23 -15.72
C ASP A 163 16.77 2.04 -14.46
N ILE A 164 15.50 2.45 -14.37
CA ILE A 164 14.98 3.17 -13.21
C ILE A 164 14.50 2.11 -12.22
N THR A 165 15.14 2.05 -11.06
CA THR A 165 14.89 1.03 -10.03
C THR A 165 14.06 1.55 -8.86
N ALA A 166 14.00 2.87 -8.68
CA ALA A 166 13.20 3.54 -7.67
C ALA A 166 12.68 4.87 -8.21
N ALA A 167 11.47 5.25 -7.79
CA ALA A 167 10.85 6.53 -8.10
C ALA A 167 10.04 7.00 -6.89
N CYS A 168 10.16 8.29 -6.58
CA CYS A 168 9.39 8.99 -5.56
C CYS A 168 9.15 10.40 -6.08
N GLY A 169 7.90 10.84 -6.16
CA GLY A 169 7.63 12.24 -6.50
C GLY A 169 7.79 13.15 -5.29
N SER A 170 8.04 14.43 -5.55
CA SER A 170 8.65 15.34 -4.57
C SER A 170 7.70 15.93 -3.53
N ASN A 171 6.38 15.70 -3.56
CA ASN A 171 5.43 16.46 -2.72
C ASN A 171 4.22 15.69 -2.16
N LEU A 172 4.18 14.35 -2.22
CA LEU A 172 3.09 13.56 -1.62
C LEU A 172 3.64 12.38 -0.80
N ASP A 173 3.55 12.56 0.52
CA ASP A 173 3.60 11.62 1.64
C ASP A 173 4.63 10.48 1.57
N GLN A 174 5.83 10.84 2.03
CA GLN A 174 7.03 10.01 2.21
C GLN A 174 6.85 8.72 3.06
N ILE A 175 5.68 8.44 3.62
CA ILE A 175 5.45 7.30 4.54
C ILE A 175 4.90 6.05 3.82
N SER A 176 4.21 6.18 2.68
CA SER A 176 3.87 5.00 1.85
C SER A 176 5.12 4.32 1.27
N ASN A 177 6.23 5.07 1.19
CA ASN A 177 7.51 4.62 0.66
C ASN A 177 8.31 3.68 1.57
N ILE A 178 8.15 3.74 2.89
CA ILE A 178 8.86 2.78 3.77
C ILE A 178 8.12 1.43 3.73
N SER A 179 6.79 1.46 3.71
CA SER A 179 5.94 0.30 3.49
C SER A 179 6.18 -0.34 2.12
N SER A 180 6.44 0.47 1.08
CA SER A 180 6.77 -0.03 -0.26
C SER A 180 8.10 -0.78 -0.32
N HIS A 181 9.11 -0.37 0.45
CA HIS A 181 10.40 -1.06 0.51
C HIS A 181 10.31 -2.40 1.27
N VAL A 182 9.49 -2.47 2.33
CA VAL A 182 9.23 -3.73 3.06
C VAL A 182 8.32 -4.67 2.24
N ALA A 183 7.32 -4.15 1.54
CA ALA A 183 6.47 -4.93 0.63
C ALA A 183 7.23 -5.46 -0.60
N ALA A 184 8.14 -4.64 -1.16
CA ALA A 184 9.05 -5.07 -2.23
C ALA A 184 10.06 -6.12 -1.73
N ALA A 185 10.56 -6.00 -0.49
CA ALA A 185 11.41 -7.02 0.14
C ALA A 185 10.65 -8.33 0.41
N ALA A 186 9.37 -8.26 0.81
CA ALA A 186 8.51 -9.43 1.00
C ALA A 186 8.16 -10.15 -0.32
N GLN A 187 8.17 -9.43 -1.45
CA GLN A 187 8.03 -10.02 -2.78
C GLN A 187 9.36 -10.55 -3.35
N ALA A 188 10.50 -10.06 -2.87
CA ALA A 188 11.82 -10.40 -3.38
C ALA A 188 12.54 -11.53 -2.61
N SER A 189 12.10 -11.91 -1.41
CA SER A 189 12.79 -12.94 -0.62
C SER A 189 11.87 -13.67 0.35
N ALA A 190 12.13 -14.97 0.51
CA ALA A 190 11.52 -15.92 1.43
C ALA A 190 11.74 -15.59 2.93
N TYR A 191 11.46 -14.36 3.37
CA TYR A 191 11.73 -13.89 4.73
C TYR A 191 10.49 -13.70 5.62
N VAL A 192 9.29 -13.93 5.11
CA VAL A 192 8.12 -14.17 5.96
C VAL A 192 7.73 -15.64 5.83
N ALA A 193 8.66 -16.53 6.19
CA ALA A 193 8.22 -17.79 6.77
C ALA A 193 7.34 -17.43 7.97
N PRO A 194 6.19 -18.09 8.17
CA PRO A 194 5.43 -17.89 9.39
C PRO A 194 6.40 -18.18 10.54
N VAL A 195 6.61 -17.20 11.41
CA VAL A 195 7.17 -17.48 12.72
C VAL A 195 6.11 -18.35 13.37
N ASN A 196 6.23 -19.67 13.19
CA ASN A 196 5.51 -20.64 13.99
C ASN A 196 5.94 -20.31 15.41
N GLY A 197 5.08 -19.57 16.12
CA GLY A 197 5.17 -19.38 17.57
C GLY A 197 4.96 -20.72 18.24
N GLY A 198 6.00 -21.55 18.20
CA GLY A 198 6.12 -22.73 19.04
C GLY A 198 6.47 -22.25 20.44
N GLY A 199 5.44 -21.91 21.21
CA GLY A 199 5.55 -21.94 22.67
C GLY A 199 5.81 -23.39 23.07
N GLY A 200 7.09 -23.71 23.29
CA GLY A 200 7.48 -24.93 23.97
C GLY A 200 7.38 -24.68 25.46
N ASP A 201 6.32 -25.19 26.07
CA ASP A 201 6.23 -25.33 27.52
C ASP A 201 7.40 -26.19 28.01
N GLY A 202 8.17 -25.64 28.93
CA GLY A 202 9.20 -26.36 29.66
C GLY A 202 8.57 -27.41 30.56
N SER A 203 9.16 -28.62 30.54
CA SER A 203 9.06 -29.61 31.61
C SER A 203 10.36 -29.62 32.39
#